data_AF-A0A6A1UZ56-F1
#
_entry.id   AF-A0A6A1UZ56-F1
#
_cell.length_a   1.000
_cell.length_b   1.000
_cell.length_c   1.000
_cell.angle_alpha   90.00
_cell.angle_beta   90.00
_cell.angle_gamma   90.00
#
_symmetry.space_group_name_H-M   'P 1'
#
loop_
_entity.id
_entity.type
_entity.pdbx_description
1 polymer ?
#
loop_
_entity_poly.entity_id
_entity_poly.type
_entity_poly.pdbx_seq_one_letter_code
_entity_poly.pdbx_strand_id
1 'polypeptide(L)'
;MGIVGNLSPDHLQYFDSQGYLVIESFASPEEMDAMRKRMDQLLDEFDYSTVSIFSTKNQQQLTDNYFYESAENVSFFFEGYLVIESFASPEEMDAMRKRMDQLLDEFDYSTVSIFSTKNQQQLTDNYFYESAENVSFFFEEKAFGDDGNLRQPKQLSINKVGHALHEAEPVFKNFSCSEKFSSLLFSLGYKRPVIIQSMYIFKQPGIGGEVVPHQDNSFLFTEPPTCTGIWLALEDATIVNGCIWAIPGSQKNGLVRRMIRGEEGISFDRPSPTYNEKDFVPIEVKAGSLVVIHGDLIHQSFENQSSKSRHAYSLHVVDTDGCKWAPDNWLLDNLTLIEDYLYVEIYGFVSDMLSLNRPKKRKSIWCCPPPVFLFSLSLQPPWLSGWLALFCVFWNGSEFSTSSFPVYDCKS
;
A
#
# COMPACT_ATOMS: atom_id res chain seq x y z
N MET A 1 -30.24 34.06 4.41
CA MET A 1 -30.40 33.53 3.04
C MET A 1 -29.12 32.79 2.72
N GLY A 2 -29.15 31.46 2.77
CA GLY A 2 -28.02 30.62 2.37
C GLY A 2 -27.67 30.86 0.90
N ILE A 3 -26.41 30.64 0.53
CA ILE A 3 -25.95 30.85 -0.84
C ILE A 3 -26.66 29.83 -1.74
N VAL A 4 -27.57 30.31 -2.57
CA VAL A 4 -28.08 29.55 -3.72
C VAL A 4 -27.25 29.97 -4.93
N GLY A 5 -26.21 29.19 -5.26
CA GLY A 5 -25.38 29.46 -6.44
C GLY A 5 -23.99 28.83 -6.39
N ASN A 6 -23.25 28.98 -7.50
CA ASN A 6 -21.86 28.56 -7.64
C ASN A 6 -20.92 29.37 -6.74
N LEU A 7 -19.75 28.81 -6.43
CA LEU A 7 -18.67 29.56 -5.78
C LEU A 7 -18.30 30.79 -6.62
N SER A 8 -18.09 31.94 -5.96
CA SER A 8 -17.58 33.12 -6.64
C SER A 8 -16.14 32.88 -7.12
N PRO A 9 -15.66 33.61 -8.14
CA PRO A 9 -14.25 33.57 -8.54
C PRO A 9 -13.29 33.82 -7.36
N ASP A 10 -13.67 34.69 -6.43
CA ASP A 10 -12.87 34.99 -5.23
C ASP A 10 -12.84 33.80 -4.26
N HIS A 11 -13.95 33.07 -4.10
CA HIS A 11 -13.99 31.84 -3.30
C HIS A 11 -13.14 30.73 -3.93
N LEU A 12 -13.18 30.59 -5.25
CA LEU A 12 -12.35 29.63 -5.99
C LEU A 12 -10.87 29.98 -5.85
N GLN A 13 -10.50 31.23 -6.06
CA GLN A 13 -9.13 31.70 -5.89
C GLN A 13 -8.64 31.55 -4.44
N TYR A 14 -9.50 31.83 -3.46
CA TYR A 14 -9.18 31.62 -2.06
C TYR A 14 -8.93 30.13 -1.77
N PHE A 15 -9.82 29.26 -2.23
CA PHE A 15 -9.68 27.81 -2.10
C PHE A 15 -8.40 27.29 -2.76
N ASP A 16 -8.11 27.71 -3.99
CA ASP A 16 -6.90 27.34 -4.72
C ASP A 16 -5.62 27.79 -4.00
N SER A 17 -5.68 28.88 -3.23
CA SER A 17 -4.54 29.42 -2.49
C SER A 17 -4.37 28.87 -1.06
N GLN A 18 -5.48 28.59 -0.36
CA GLN A 18 -5.47 28.23 1.06
C GLN A 18 -5.78 26.75 1.31
N GLY A 19 -6.30 26.02 0.31
CA GLY A 19 -6.74 24.64 0.44
C GLY A 19 -8.05 24.43 1.21
N TYR A 20 -8.68 25.52 1.68
CA TYR A 20 -9.97 25.48 2.35
C TYR A 20 -10.79 26.73 2.03
N LEU A 21 -12.10 26.66 2.29
CA LEU A 21 -13.03 27.78 2.15
C LEU A 21 -14.00 27.79 3.32
N VAL A 22 -14.16 28.95 3.97
CA VAL A 22 -15.18 29.16 5.01
C VAL A 22 -16.35 29.91 4.39
N ILE A 23 -17.50 29.26 4.27
CA ILE A 23 -18.73 29.89 3.80
C ILE A 23 -19.58 30.25 5.02
N GLU A 24 -19.51 31.52 5.41
CA GLU A 24 -20.34 32.02 6.50
C GLU A 24 -21.82 32.00 6.10
N SER A 25 -22.68 31.61 7.06
CA SER A 25 -24.14 31.59 6.87
C SER A 25 -24.63 30.70 5.71
N PHE A 26 -23.92 29.61 5.40
CA PHE A 26 -24.31 28.64 4.38
C PHE A 26 -25.74 28.11 4.57
N ALA A 27 -26.11 27.76 5.81
CA ALA A 27 -27.47 27.37 6.18
C ALA A 27 -28.17 28.50 6.95
N SER A 28 -29.46 28.68 6.70
CA SER A 28 -30.30 29.57 7.50
C SER A 28 -30.51 29.04 8.92
N PRO A 29 -30.79 29.91 9.91
CA PRO A 29 -31.16 29.48 11.26
C PRO A 29 -32.32 28.47 11.26
N GLU A 30 -33.30 28.63 10.36
CA GLU A 30 -34.43 27.73 10.21
C GLU A 30 -34.04 26.34 9.71
N GLU A 31 -33.14 26.25 8.73
CA GLU A 31 -32.60 24.97 8.24
C GLU A 31 -31.78 24.25 9.32
N MET A 32 -30.94 25.00 10.05
CA MET A 32 -30.19 24.44 11.17
C MET A 32 -31.10 23.91 12.28
N ASP A 33 -32.18 24.61 12.60
CA ASP A 33 -33.17 24.18 13.60
C ASP A 33 -33.95 22.94 13.13
N ALA A 34 -34.31 22.88 11.85
CA ALA A 34 -34.94 21.70 11.25
C ALA A 34 -34.01 20.48 11.28
N MET A 35 -32.73 20.64 10.97
CA MET A 35 -31.73 19.56 11.06
C MET A 35 -31.55 19.07 12.50
N ARG A 36 -31.48 19.99 13.48
CA ARG A 36 -31.40 19.64 14.91
C ARG A 36 -32.62 18.84 15.36
N LYS A 37 -33.83 19.31 15.06
CA LYS A 37 -35.07 18.60 15.39
C LYS A 37 -35.15 17.22 14.75
N ARG A 38 -34.66 17.07 13.51
CA ARG A 38 -34.61 15.75 12.86
C ARG A 38 -33.62 14.83 13.56
N MET A 39 -32.47 15.34 13.98
CA MET A 39 -31.50 14.56 14.76
C MET A 39 -32.09 14.11 16.10
N ASP A 40 -32.79 15.01 16.80
CA ASP A 40 -33.46 14.67 18.07
C ASP A 40 -34.47 13.53 17.88
N GLN A 41 -35.28 13.57 16.82
CA GLN A 41 -36.19 12.47 16.47
C GLN A 41 -35.46 11.15 16.18
N LEU A 42 -34.35 11.21 15.44
CA LEU A 42 -33.56 10.02 15.13
C LEU A 42 -32.94 9.42 16.40
N LEU A 43 -32.52 10.25 17.35
CA LEU A 43 -31.99 9.81 18.64
C LEU A 43 -33.09 9.19 19.52
N ASP A 44 -34.30 9.75 19.52
CA ASP A 44 -35.44 9.18 20.23
C ASP A 44 -35.85 7.81 19.66
N GLU A 45 -35.70 7.62 18.35
CA GLU A 45 -36.01 6.38 17.62
C GLU A 45 -34.83 5.38 17.61
N PHE A 46 -33.67 5.76 18.15
CA PHE A 46 -32.44 4.96 18.05
C PHE A 46 -32.42 3.77 19.02
N ASP A 47 -32.44 2.56 18.46
CA ASP A 47 -32.24 1.33 19.22
C ASP A 47 -30.74 1.09 19.48
N TYR A 48 -30.33 1.36 20.72
CA TYR A 48 -28.94 1.22 21.15
C TYR A 48 -28.55 -0.22 21.53
N SER A 49 -29.37 -1.22 21.23
CA SER A 49 -29.04 -2.64 21.47
C SER A 49 -28.08 -3.24 20.43
N THR A 50 -27.88 -2.59 19.29
CA THR A 50 -26.96 -3.00 18.22
C THR A 50 -26.09 -1.84 17.73
N VAL A 51 -25.11 -1.40 18.52
CA VAL A 51 -24.29 -0.22 18.18
C VAL A 51 -22.79 -0.51 18.17
N SER A 52 -22.10 0.02 17.17
CA SER A 52 -20.65 0.21 17.16
C SER A 52 -20.27 1.46 17.95
N ILE A 53 -19.33 1.33 18.89
CA ILE A 53 -18.85 2.46 19.70
C ILE A 53 -17.76 3.19 18.92
N PHE A 54 -18.04 4.41 18.48
CA PHE A 54 -17.02 5.30 17.95
C PHE A 54 -16.12 5.81 19.08
N SER A 55 -14.85 5.41 19.07
CA SER A 55 -13.82 5.92 20.00
C SER A 55 -12.64 6.43 19.20
N THR A 56 -12.16 7.63 19.51
CA THR A 56 -10.93 8.19 18.90
C THR A 56 -9.65 7.67 19.55
N LYS A 57 -9.75 6.81 20.58
CA LYS A 57 -8.60 6.41 21.41
C LYS A 57 -8.43 4.91 21.62
N ASN A 58 -9.45 4.09 21.33
CA ASN A 58 -9.44 2.64 21.56
C ASN A 58 -10.48 1.95 20.65
N GLN A 59 -10.21 1.87 19.35
CA GLN A 59 -11.03 1.03 18.45
C GLN A 59 -10.55 -0.43 18.57
N GLN A 60 -11.33 -1.27 19.24
CA GLN A 60 -11.07 -2.72 19.34
C GLN A 60 -11.81 -3.56 18.29
N GLN A 61 -12.68 -2.94 17.47
CA GLN A 61 -13.33 -3.60 16.35
C GLN A 61 -13.39 -2.65 15.15
N LEU A 62 -12.61 -2.97 14.12
CA LEU A 62 -12.69 -2.37 12.78
C LEU A 62 -13.88 -2.99 12.04
N THR A 63 -15.10 -2.70 12.51
CA THR A 63 -16.29 -2.94 11.72
C THR A 63 -16.81 -1.58 11.31
N ASP A 64 -16.36 -1.10 10.15
CA ASP A 64 -17.19 -0.39 9.19
C ASP A 64 -16.31 0.02 7.99
N ASN A 65 -16.67 -0.46 6.80
CA ASN A 65 -16.10 -0.04 5.50
C ASN A 65 -16.25 1.47 5.23
N TYR A 66 -16.92 2.20 6.12
CA TYR A 66 -17.25 3.62 6.04
C TYR A 66 -16.14 4.56 6.53
N PHE A 67 -15.15 4.05 7.27
CA PHE A 67 -14.18 4.94 7.94
C PHE A 67 -13.11 5.53 7.00
N TYR A 68 -12.86 4.89 5.86
CA TYR A 68 -11.82 5.32 4.92
C TYR A 68 -12.21 6.53 4.03
N GLU A 69 -13.39 7.13 4.18
CA GLU A 69 -13.96 7.97 3.11
C GLU A 69 -13.74 9.50 3.17
N SER A 70 -12.89 10.07 4.04
CA SER A 70 -12.59 11.52 3.84
C SER A 70 -11.21 11.98 4.25
N ALA A 71 -10.89 12.11 5.54
CA ALA A 71 -9.68 12.83 5.94
C ALA A 71 -8.37 12.07 5.64
N GLU A 72 -8.36 10.75 5.86
CA GLU A 72 -7.17 9.90 5.69
C GLU A 72 -6.81 9.69 4.22
N ASN A 73 -7.81 9.40 3.38
CA ASN A 73 -7.64 9.35 1.93
C ASN A 73 -7.17 10.72 1.39
N VAL A 74 -7.77 11.83 1.86
CA VAL A 74 -7.31 13.18 1.52
C VAL A 74 -5.84 13.35 1.92
N SER A 75 -5.43 13.02 3.14
CA SER A 75 -4.02 13.09 3.54
C SER A 75 -3.10 12.29 2.61
N PHE A 76 -3.47 11.07 2.23
CA PHE A 76 -2.68 10.28 1.28
C PHE A 76 -2.58 10.95 -0.10
N PHE A 77 -3.69 11.43 -0.66
CA PHE A 77 -3.69 12.10 -1.96
C PHE A 77 -2.89 13.42 -1.95
N PHE A 78 -2.92 14.16 -0.84
CA PHE A 78 -2.24 15.45 -0.74
C PHE A 78 -0.78 15.33 -0.35
N GLU A 79 -0.47 14.56 0.69
CA GLU A 79 0.85 14.44 1.30
C GLU A 79 1.68 13.28 0.71
N GLY A 80 1.04 12.30 0.07
CA GLY A 80 1.69 11.12 -0.52
C GLY A 80 2.00 10.01 0.47
N TYR A 81 1.61 10.17 1.73
CA TYR A 81 1.65 9.11 2.75
C TYR A 81 0.44 9.21 3.68
N LEU A 82 0.15 8.10 4.37
CA LEU A 82 -0.90 8.00 5.37
C LEU A 82 -0.41 7.16 6.55
N VAL A 83 -0.67 7.64 7.77
CA VAL A 83 -0.40 6.91 9.01
C VAL A 83 -1.71 6.36 9.55
N ILE A 84 -1.79 5.04 9.74
CA ILE A 84 -2.90 4.34 10.37
C ILE A 84 -2.39 3.79 11.69
N GLU A 85 -2.77 4.40 12.81
CA GLU A 85 -2.36 3.95 14.13
C GLU A 85 -3.04 2.64 14.52
N SER A 86 -2.34 1.80 15.29
CA SER A 86 -2.90 0.55 15.84
C SER A 86 -3.45 -0.43 14.80
N PHE A 87 -2.84 -0.48 13.61
CA PHE A 87 -3.24 -1.39 12.53
C PHE A 87 -2.93 -2.87 12.83
N ALA A 88 -1.75 -3.14 13.41
CA ALA A 88 -1.37 -4.47 13.85
C ALA A 88 -1.58 -4.63 15.37
N SER A 89 -2.09 -5.79 15.77
CA SER A 89 -2.25 -6.13 17.19
C SER A 89 -0.90 -6.48 17.83
N PRO A 90 -0.78 -6.35 19.17
CA PRO A 90 0.40 -6.82 19.88
C PRO A 90 0.77 -8.27 19.58
N GLU A 91 -0.22 -9.15 19.44
CA GLU A 91 -0.03 -10.58 19.16
C GLU A 91 0.56 -10.82 17.77
N GLU A 92 0.10 -10.07 16.75
CA GLU A 92 0.65 -10.15 15.39
C GLU A 92 2.11 -9.68 15.36
N MET A 93 2.40 -8.57 16.04
CA MET A 93 3.76 -8.03 16.14
C MET A 93 4.71 -8.98 16.87
N ASP A 94 4.27 -9.53 18.00
CA ASP A 94 5.05 -10.49 18.78
C ASP A 94 5.29 -11.78 18.00
N ALA A 95 4.30 -12.25 17.23
CA ALA A 95 4.45 -13.42 16.37
C ALA A 95 5.50 -13.17 15.28
N MET A 96 5.44 -12.03 14.57
CA MET A 96 6.41 -11.66 13.53
C MET A 96 7.83 -11.53 14.10
N ARG A 97 7.99 -10.83 15.24
CA ARG A 97 9.28 -10.68 15.92
C ARG A 97 9.85 -12.02 16.38
N LYS A 98 9.03 -12.84 17.04
CA LYS A 98 9.46 -14.16 17.51
C LYS A 98 9.87 -15.06 16.35
N ARG A 99 9.16 -15.02 15.23
CA ARG A 99 9.56 -15.79 14.04
C ARG A 99 10.87 -15.26 13.45
N MET A 100 11.06 -13.94 13.43
CA MET A 100 12.33 -13.36 12.98
C MET A 100 13.51 -13.75 13.88
N ASP A 101 13.32 -13.81 15.20
CA ASP A 101 14.35 -14.30 16.13
C ASP A 101 14.74 -15.75 15.84
N GLN A 102 13.76 -16.62 15.56
CA GLN A 102 14.01 -18.01 15.16
C GLN A 102 14.79 -18.11 13.85
N LEU A 103 14.38 -17.33 12.84
CA LEU A 103 15.07 -17.24 11.56
C LEU A 103 16.52 -16.78 11.72
N LEU A 104 16.76 -15.79 12.58
CA LEU A 104 18.11 -15.34 12.91
C LEU A 104 18.93 -16.43 13.59
N ASP A 105 18.34 -17.20 14.50
CA ASP A 105 19.05 -18.29 15.18
C ASP A 105 19.41 -19.42 14.20
N GLU A 106 18.52 -19.76 13.27
CA GLU A 106 18.70 -20.75 12.21
C GLU A 106 19.72 -20.30 11.13
N PHE A 107 19.90 -18.99 10.95
CA PHE A 107 20.76 -18.43 9.89
C PHE A 107 22.26 -18.68 10.12
N ASP A 108 22.88 -19.49 9.27
CA ASP A 108 24.33 -19.69 9.26
C ASP A 108 25.03 -18.73 8.28
N TYR A 109 25.56 -17.64 8.82
CA TYR A 109 26.27 -16.62 8.05
C TYR A 109 27.63 -17.06 7.50
N SER A 110 28.16 -18.22 7.92
CA SER A 110 29.42 -18.74 7.35
C SER A 110 29.29 -19.14 5.88
N THR A 111 28.05 -19.38 5.44
CA THR A 111 27.70 -19.70 4.05
C THR A 111 27.55 -18.47 3.16
N VAL A 112 27.44 -17.27 3.76
CA VAL A 112 27.32 -16.00 3.04
C VAL A 112 28.71 -15.39 2.94
N SER A 113 29.26 -15.38 1.71
CA SER A 113 30.60 -14.88 1.43
C SER A 113 30.67 -13.36 1.58
N ILE A 114 30.87 -12.85 2.80
CA ILE A 114 31.08 -11.43 3.05
C ILE A 114 32.57 -11.20 3.30
N PHE A 115 33.22 -10.44 2.41
CA PHE A 115 34.59 -9.91 2.44
C PHE A 115 35.74 -10.80 1.88
N SER A 116 36.05 -10.66 0.58
CA SER A 116 37.39 -10.92 -0.01
C SER A 116 37.47 -10.48 -1.49
N THR A 117 38.54 -9.74 -1.84
CA THR A 117 38.76 -8.96 -3.06
C THR A 117 38.65 -9.69 -4.44
N LYS A 118 38.11 -8.93 -5.41
CA LYS A 118 38.06 -9.09 -6.89
C LYS A 118 36.93 -9.92 -7.53
N ASN A 119 36.48 -11.05 -6.97
CA ASN A 119 35.29 -11.79 -7.46
C ASN A 119 33.99 -11.45 -6.70
N GLN A 120 34.05 -10.47 -5.79
CA GLN A 120 33.02 -10.24 -4.78
C GLN A 120 31.82 -9.46 -5.30
N GLN A 121 32.01 -8.47 -6.18
CA GLN A 121 30.88 -7.66 -6.68
C GLN A 121 29.85 -8.56 -7.38
N GLN A 122 30.31 -9.50 -8.21
CA GLN A 122 29.44 -10.46 -8.89
C GLN A 122 28.74 -11.45 -7.92
N LEU A 123 29.41 -11.90 -6.85
CA LEU A 123 28.80 -12.79 -5.85
C LEU A 123 27.78 -12.06 -4.96
N THR A 124 28.08 -10.82 -4.57
CA THR A 124 27.16 -9.94 -3.83
C THR A 124 25.93 -9.65 -4.69
N ASP A 125 26.13 -9.34 -5.98
CA ASP A 125 25.04 -9.08 -6.92
C ASP A 125 24.17 -10.34 -7.12
N ASN A 126 24.78 -11.53 -7.25
CA ASN A 126 24.03 -12.78 -7.36
C ASN A 126 23.20 -13.08 -6.11
N TYR A 127 23.80 -12.97 -4.91
CA TYR A 127 23.06 -13.15 -3.65
C TYR A 127 21.88 -12.17 -3.57
N PHE A 128 22.10 -10.92 -3.98
CA PHE A 128 21.04 -9.92 -4.04
C PHE A 128 19.95 -10.28 -5.07
N TYR A 129 20.29 -10.71 -6.29
CA TYR A 129 19.28 -11.13 -7.27
C TYR A 129 18.50 -12.37 -6.84
N GLU A 130 19.19 -13.38 -6.32
CA GLU A 130 18.57 -14.62 -5.83
C GLU A 130 17.69 -14.38 -4.60
N SER A 131 17.95 -13.30 -3.85
CA SER A 131 17.12 -12.94 -2.71
C SER A 131 15.68 -12.55 -3.08
N ALA A 132 15.39 -12.26 -4.35
CA ALA A 132 14.05 -11.90 -4.83
C ALA A 132 13.00 -12.95 -4.43
N GLU A 133 13.35 -14.23 -4.50
CA GLU A 133 12.46 -15.37 -4.22
C GLU A 133 12.77 -16.05 -2.86
N ASN A 134 13.72 -15.52 -2.08
CA ASN A 134 14.25 -16.17 -0.88
C ASN A 134 14.13 -15.34 0.39
N VAL A 135 14.34 -15.99 1.54
CA VAL A 135 14.57 -15.34 2.84
C VAL A 135 16.09 -15.20 3.04
N SER A 136 16.61 -14.04 2.66
CA SER A 136 18.04 -13.70 2.66
C SER A 136 18.35 -12.60 3.68
N PHE A 137 19.54 -12.65 4.27
CA PHE A 137 19.96 -11.78 5.36
C PHE A 137 21.04 -10.82 4.89
N PHE A 138 20.85 -9.54 5.16
CA PHE A 138 21.76 -8.47 4.75
C PHE A 138 22.30 -7.78 6.00
N PHE A 139 23.62 -7.77 6.15
CA PHE A 139 24.29 -7.18 7.29
C PHE A 139 24.40 -5.66 7.19
N GLU A 140 24.52 -5.00 8.35
CA GLU A 140 24.98 -3.61 8.41
C GLU A 140 26.45 -3.54 7.97
N GLU A 141 26.79 -2.54 7.15
CA GLU A 141 28.18 -2.31 6.74
C GLU A 141 29.10 -2.11 7.96
N LYS A 142 28.62 -1.35 8.95
CA LYS A 142 29.33 -1.05 10.20
C LYS A 142 29.44 -2.26 11.16
N ALA A 143 28.82 -3.40 10.86
CA ALA A 143 28.91 -4.59 11.70
C ALA A 143 30.28 -5.27 11.64
N PHE A 144 31.06 -5.03 10.59
CA PHE A 144 32.34 -5.73 10.37
C PHE A 144 33.55 -4.88 10.74
N GLY A 145 34.54 -5.53 11.35
CA GLY A 145 35.89 -5.01 11.59
C GLY A 145 36.69 -4.86 10.30
N ASP A 146 37.80 -4.13 10.38
CA ASP A 146 38.79 -4.07 9.29
C ASP A 146 39.41 -5.45 9.01
N ASP A 147 39.27 -6.39 9.95
CA ASP A 147 39.66 -7.80 9.86
C ASP A 147 38.62 -8.69 9.17
N GLY A 148 37.47 -8.13 8.77
CA GLY A 148 36.37 -8.86 8.15
C GLY A 148 35.50 -9.67 9.11
N ASN A 149 35.73 -9.57 10.43
CA ASN A 149 34.93 -10.28 11.43
C ASN A 149 33.82 -9.39 12.02
N LEU A 150 32.76 -10.01 12.55
CA LEU A 150 31.70 -9.28 13.25
C LEU A 150 32.21 -8.63 14.54
N ARG A 151 31.89 -7.35 14.73
CA ARG A 151 32.21 -6.59 15.96
C ARG A 151 31.24 -6.87 17.11
N GLN A 152 30.08 -7.43 16.81
CA GLN A 152 29.00 -7.72 17.76
C GLN A 152 28.24 -8.99 17.36
N PRO A 153 27.36 -9.53 18.23
CA PRO A 153 26.57 -10.71 17.89
C PRO A 153 25.83 -10.56 16.56
N LYS A 154 25.70 -11.67 15.81
CA LYS A 154 24.98 -11.75 14.53
C LYS A 154 23.59 -11.12 14.60
N GLN A 155 22.84 -11.41 15.65
CA GLN A 155 21.48 -10.91 15.89
C GLN A 155 21.41 -9.37 15.95
N LEU A 156 22.51 -8.71 16.33
CA LEU A 156 22.62 -7.25 16.37
C LEU A 156 23.29 -6.67 15.12
N SER A 157 23.63 -7.50 14.13
CA SER A 157 24.46 -7.11 12.98
C SER A 157 23.69 -7.10 11.66
N ILE A 158 22.44 -7.56 11.66
CA ILE A 158 21.58 -7.62 10.47
C ILE A 158 20.89 -6.27 10.26
N ASN A 159 21.02 -5.71 9.06
CA ASN A 159 20.30 -4.52 8.61
C ASN A 159 18.85 -4.88 8.24
N LYS A 160 18.71 -5.88 7.35
CA LYS A 160 17.42 -6.34 6.85
C LYS A 160 17.40 -7.82 6.48
N VAL A 161 16.19 -8.37 6.40
CA VAL A 161 15.91 -9.69 5.80
C VAL A 161 14.90 -9.52 4.69
N GLY A 162 15.13 -10.12 3.52
CA GLY A 162 14.28 -10.00 2.34
C GLY A 162 14.60 -11.06 1.29
N HIS A 163 13.88 -11.16 0.18
CA HIS A 163 12.79 -10.28 -0.23
C HIS A 163 11.42 -10.98 -0.31
N ALA A 164 11.34 -12.27 0.05
CA ALA A 164 10.14 -13.10 -0.08
C ALA A 164 9.51 -13.57 1.25
N LEU A 165 9.73 -12.88 2.38
CA LEU A 165 9.11 -13.21 3.68
C LEU A 165 7.58 -13.37 3.58
N HIS A 166 6.91 -12.49 2.84
CA HIS A 166 5.44 -12.53 2.65
C HIS A 166 4.93 -13.80 1.95
N GLU A 167 5.81 -14.54 1.27
CA GLU A 167 5.45 -15.77 0.58
C GLU A 167 6.00 -17.01 1.30
N ALA A 168 7.29 -16.96 1.65
CA ALA A 168 8.03 -18.09 2.20
C ALA A 168 7.71 -18.37 3.68
N GLU A 169 7.30 -17.36 4.46
CA GLU A 169 7.15 -17.47 5.90
C GLU A 169 5.69 -17.33 6.35
N PRO A 170 5.07 -18.39 6.93
CA PRO A 170 3.64 -18.41 7.24
C PRO A 170 3.14 -17.25 8.11
N VAL A 171 3.93 -16.81 9.09
CA VAL A 171 3.55 -15.70 9.98
C VAL A 171 3.42 -14.39 9.20
N PHE A 172 4.37 -14.12 8.32
CA PHE A 172 4.39 -12.92 7.48
C PHE A 172 3.36 -13.01 6.36
N LYS A 173 3.20 -14.19 5.73
CA LYS A 173 2.15 -14.46 4.74
C LYS A 173 0.75 -14.22 5.29
N ASN A 174 0.46 -14.74 6.49
CA ASN A 174 -0.86 -14.57 7.11
C ASN A 174 -1.22 -13.11 7.36
N PHE A 175 -0.26 -12.27 7.79
CA PHE A 175 -0.48 -10.84 7.93
C PHE A 175 -0.69 -10.16 6.57
N SER A 176 0.20 -10.44 5.62
CA SER A 176 0.20 -9.87 4.26
C SER A 176 -1.03 -10.25 3.43
N CYS A 177 -1.66 -11.39 3.72
CA CYS A 177 -2.90 -11.85 3.07
C CYS A 177 -4.14 -11.66 3.95
N SER A 178 -4.05 -10.90 5.05
CA SER A 178 -5.17 -10.68 5.97
C SER A 178 -6.27 -9.81 5.35
N GLU A 179 -7.51 -10.02 5.78
CA GLU A 179 -8.67 -9.23 5.30
C GLU A 179 -8.44 -7.73 5.46
N LYS A 180 -7.92 -7.28 6.61
CA LYS A 180 -7.64 -5.85 6.85
C LYS A 180 -6.62 -5.27 5.88
N PHE A 181 -5.62 -6.05 5.46
CA PHE A 181 -4.61 -5.62 4.51
C PHE A 181 -5.19 -5.55 3.10
N SER A 182 -5.93 -6.58 2.68
CA SER A 182 -6.60 -6.57 1.38
C SER A 182 -7.64 -5.45 1.27
N SER A 183 -8.45 -5.24 2.31
CA SER A 183 -9.43 -4.14 2.37
C SER A 183 -8.77 -2.77 2.22
N LEU A 184 -7.64 -2.53 2.89
CA LEU A 184 -6.86 -1.30 2.73
C LEU A 184 -6.47 -1.07 1.26
N LEU A 185 -5.92 -2.10 0.60
CA LEU A 185 -5.50 -1.97 -0.81
C LEU A 185 -6.68 -1.68 -1.74
N PHE A 186 -7.83 -2.34 -1.56
CA PHE A 186 -9.03 -2.04 -2.33
C PHE A 186 -9.55 -0.62 -2.06
N SER A 187 -9.48 -0.13 -0.82
CA SER A 187 -9.82 1.25 -0.46
C SER A 187 -8.88 2.29 -1.10
N LEU A 188 -7.60 1.93 -1.31
CA LEU A 188 -6.65 2.74 -2.08
C LEU A 188 -6.86 2.66 -3.60
N GLY A 189 -7.83 1.85 -4.06
CA GLY A 189 -8.24 1.78 -5.46
C GLY A 189 -7.63 0.64 -6.27
N TYR A 190 -6.77 -0.18 -5.68
CA TYR A 190 -6.18 -1.35 -6.35
C TYR A 190 -7.28 -2.28 -6.87
N LYS A 191 -7.09 -2.82 -8.08
CA LYS A 191 -8.02 -3.77 -8.71
C LYS A 191 -7.49 -5.19 -8.63
N ARG A 192 -6.20 -5.37 -8.89
CA ARG A 192 -5.52 -6.67 -8.79
C ARG A 192 -4.16 -6.47 -8.10
N PRO A 193 -4.18 -6.18 -6.79
CA PRO A 193 -2.96 -5.95 -6.02
C PRO A 193 -2.10 -7.21 -5.95
N VAL A 194 -0.80 -7.05 -6.11
CA VAL A 194 0.21 -8.10 -5.94
C VAL A 194 1.31 -7.56 -5.05
N ILE A 195 1.69 -8.33 -4.04
CA ILE A 195 2.86 -8.06 -3.21
C ILE A 195 4.07 -8.58 -3.98
N ILE A 196 4.96 -7.70 -4.40
CA ILE A 196 6.14 -8.05 -5.21
C ILE A 196 7.42 -8.13 -4.37
N GLN A 197 7.37 -7.64 -3.14
CA GLN A 197 8.51 -7.63 -2.25
C GLN A 197 8.06 -7.47 -0.79
N SER A 198 8.80 -8.10 0.11
CA SER A 198 8.72 -7.85 1.53
C SER A 198 10.11 -7.79 2.17
N MET A 199 10.29 -6.94 3.17
CA MET A 199 11.51 -6.87 3.95
C MET A 199 11.21 -6.71 5.44
N TYR A 200 12.05 -7.28 6.28
CA TYR A 200 12.13 -6.96 7.70
C TYR A 200 13.34 -6.04 7.92
N ILE A 201 13.15 -4.88 8.51
CA ILE A 201 14.19 -3.86 8.71
C ILE A 201 14.44 -3.71 10.20
N PHE A 202 15.67 -3.97 10.66
CA PHE A 202 16.00 -3.97 12.09
C PHE A 202 16.32 -2.58 12.64
N LYS A 203 17.04 -1.76 11.86
CA LYS A 203 17.70 -0.53 12.35
C LYS A 203 18.35 -0.78 13.71
N GLN A 204 19.46 -1.51 13.69
CA GLN A 204 20.14 -1.94 14.92
C GLN A 204 20.57 -0.75 15.79
N PRO A 205 20.61 -0.89 17.13
CA PRO A 205 21.09 0.15 18.03
C PRO A 205 22.50 0.62 17.66
N GLY A 206 22.70 1.94 17.52
CA GLY A 206 24.00 2.58 17.29
C GLY A 206 24.62 2.37 15.90
N ILE A 207 24.33 1.26 15.21
CA ILE A 207 24.90 0.94 13.89
C ILE A 207 23.87 0.87 12.77
N GLY A 208 22.57 1.05 13.08
CA GLY A 208 21.50 0.96 12.11
C GLY A 208 21.66 1.98 10.98
N GLY A 209 21.99 1.50 9.78
CA GLY A 209 22.41 2.36 8.66
C GLY A 209 21.33 3.30 8.15
N GLU A 210 21.74 4.45 7.62
CA GLU A 210 20.87 5.43 6.94
C GLU A 210 20.23 4.82 5.69
N VAL A 211 19.01 5.27 5.38
CA VAL A 211 18.40 5.09 4.06
C VAL A 211 18.28 6.47 3.43
N VAL A 212 19.07 6.70 2.38
CA VAL A 212 19.11 8.00 1.66
C VAL A 212 17.79 8.31 0.96
N PRO A 213 17.52 9.58 0.61
CA PRO A 213 16.33 9.98 -0.13
C PRO A 213 16.09 9.17 -1.41
N HIS A 214 14.89 8.60 -1.54
CA HIS A 214 14.50 7.81 -2.71
C HIS A 214 12.98 7.77 -2.92
N GLN A 215 12.56 7.16 -4.04
CA GLN A 215 11.19 6.82 -4.41
C GLN A 215 11.14 5.31 -4.67
N ASP A 216 10.13 4.58 -4.19
CA ASP A 216 10.04 3.13 -4.38
C ASP A 216 9.84 2.73 -5.85
N ASN A 217 9.12 3.55 -6.61
CA ASN A 217 8.99 3.39 -8.07
C ASN A 217 10.35 3.50 -8.79
N SER A 218 11.40 4.04 -8.15
CA SER A 218 12.75 3.96 -8.72
C SER A 218 13.25 2.52 -8.79
N PHE A 219 12.81 1.64 -7.91
CA PHE A 219 13.30 0.26 -7.82
C PHE A 219 12.27 -0.76 -8.34
N LEU A 220 10.98 -0.45 -8.21
CA LEU A 220 9.86 -1.38 -8.40
C LEU A 220 8.83 -0.76 -9.37
N PHE A 221 9.26 -0.53 -10.60
CA PHE A 221 8.50 0.26 -11.57
C PHE A 221 7.42 -0.57 -12.29
N THR A 222 6.25 0.04 -12.46
CA THR A 222 5.23 -0.38 -13.42
C THR A 222 4.91 0.75 -14.39
N GLU A 223 4.36 0.41 -15.56
CA GLU A 223 3.78 1.38 -16.49
C GLU A 223 2.25 1.17 -16.58
N PRO A 224 1.41 2.14 -16.12
CA PRO A 224 1.79 3.33 -15.34
C PRO A 224 2.32 2.97 -13.93
N PRO A 225 2.97 3.90 -13.20
CA PRO A 225 3.52 3.63 -11.86
C PRO A 225 2.44 3.35 -10.82
N THR A 226 2.55 2.23 -10.11
CA THR A 226 1.54 1.78 -9.13
C THR A 226 2.13 1.28 -7.82
N CYS A 227 3.45 1.34 -7.62
CA CYS A 227 4.04 0.85 -6.38
C CYS A 227 3.52 1.66 -5.18
N THR A 228 3.07 0.96 -4.14
CA THR A 228 2.83 1.52 -2.81
C THR A 228 3.63 0.73 -1.79
N GLY A 229 4.45 1.45 -1.01
CA GLY A 229 5.11 0.92 0.16
C GLY A 229 4.14 0.85 1.32
N ILE A 230 4.09 -0.30 1.99
CA ILE A 230 3.35 -0.49 3.24
C ILE A 230 4.37 -0.80 4.32
N TRP A 231 4.54 0.12 5.26
CA TRP A 231 5.55 0.03 6.31
C TRP A 231 4.89 -0.12 7.68
N LEU A 232 5.05 -1.28 8.31
CA LEU A 232 4.51 -1.57 9.64
C LEU A 232 5.60 -1.40 10.71
N ALA A 233 5.33 -0.53 11.69
CA ALA A 233 6.15 -0.41 12.90
C ALA A 233 5.95 -1.63 13.81
N LEU A 234 7.01 -2.41 14.04
CA LEU A 234 7.00 -3.49 15.05
C LEU A 234 7.53 -3.02 16.42
N GLU A 235 8.15 -1.84 16.43
CA GLU A 235 8.59 -1.10 17.60
C GLU A 235 8.29 0.39 17.39
N ASP A 236 8.27 1.17 18.47
CA ASP A 236 8.14 2.62 18.39
C ASP A 236 9.22 3.21 17.46
N ALA A 237 8.81 4.02 16.50
CA ALA A 237 9.68 4.73 15.58
C ALA A 237 9.69 6.21 15.93
N THR A 238 10.88 6.71 16.22
CA THR A 238 11.16 8.07 16.71
C THR A 238 12.27 8.69 15.89
N ILE A 239 12.45 10.00 16.00
CA ILE A 239 13.55 10.71 15.34
C ILE A 239 14.91 10.09 15.74
N VAL A 240 15.08 9.72 17.01
CA VAL A 240 16.38 9.27 17.56
C VAL A 240 16.74 7.85 17.13
N ASN A 241 15.75 6.98 16.89
CA ASN A 241 15.97 5.60 16.44
C ASN A 241 15.69 5.39 14.94
N GLY A 242 15.62 6.46 14.16
CA GLY A 242 15.55 6.40 12.70
C GLY A 242 14.15 6.10 12.16
N CYS A 243 13.16 6.93 12.54
CA CYS A 243 11.86 6.99 11.88
C CYS A 243 11.98 7.39 10.40
N ILE A 244 10.90 7.23 9.66
CA ILE A 244 10.81 7.71 8.28
C ILE A 244 10.72 9.23 8.29
N TRP A 245 11.30 9.86 7.28
CA TRP A 245 11.12 11.26 6.94
C TRP A 245 10.68 11.35 5.49
N ALA A 246 9.72 12.21 5.18
CA ALA A 246 9.22 12.37 3.82
C ALA A 246 9.11 13.86 3.45
N ILE A 247 9.19 14.17 2.16
CA ILE A 247 8.82 15.49 1.62
C ILE A 247 7.35 15.41 1.21
N PRO A 248 6.43 16.01 1.99
CA PRO A 248 5.02 15.83 1.71
C PRO A 248 4.60 16.47 0.38
N GLY A 249 3.75 15.80 -0.38
CA GLY A 249 3.28 16.24 -1.70
C GLY A 249 4.29 16.02 -2.83
N SER A 250 5.49 15.53 -2.54
CA SER A 250 6.55 15.33 -3.55
C SER A 250 6.19 14.30 -4.64
N GLN A 251 5.28 13.37 -4.36
CA GLN A 251 4.77 12.40 -5.32
C GLN A 251 4.11 13.04 -6.55
N LYS A 252 3.62 14.28 -6.42
CA LYS A 252 2.99 15.03 -7.52
C LYS A 252 4.00 15.47 -8.58
N ASN A 253 5.30 15.42 -8.26
CA ASN A 253 6.38 15.78 -9.17
C ASN A 253 6.82 14.61 -10.07
N GLY A 254 6.26 13.41 -9.84
CA GLY A 254 6.58 12.20 -10.58
C GLY A 254 7.94 11.60 -10.24
N LEU A 255 8.25 10.50 -10.91
CA LEU A 255 9.49 9.75 -10.72
C LEU A 255 10.73 10.49 -11.27
N VAL A 256 11.76 10.66 -10.45
CA VAL A 256 12.96 11.42 -10.83
C VAL A 256 14.04 10.58 -11.51
N ARG A 257 14.14 9.29 -11.15
CA ARG A 257 15.14 8.33 -11.66
C ARG A 257 14.66 6.88 -11.48
N ARG A 258 15.24 5.95 -12.24
CA ARG A 258 15.03 4.50 -12.14
C ARG A 258 16.36 3.76 -11.94
N MET A 259 16.30 2.73 -11.11
CA MET A 259 17.29 1.66 -11.02
C MET A 259 16.97 0.64 -12.11
N ILE A 260 17.91 0.44 -13.02
CA ILE A 260 17.77 -0.41 -14.20
C ILE A 260 18.78 -1.55 -14.10
N ARG A 261 18.31 -2.78 -14.28
CA ARG A 261 19.14 -3.97 -14.47
C ARG A 261 19.41 -4.14 -15.96
N GLY A 262 20.65 -3.87 -16.37
CA GLY A 262 21.15 -4.07 -17.73
C GLY A 262 22.11 -5.26 -17.83
N GLU A 263 22.73 -5.43 -19.00
CA GLU A 263 23.70 -6.51 -19.25
C GLU A 263 24.94 -6.43 -18.35
N GLU A 264 25.35 -5.21 -17.97
CA GLU A 264 26.52 -4.94 -17.13
C GLU A 264 26.19 -4.86 -15.63
N GLY A 265 24.95 -5.19 -15.24
CA GLY A 265 24.47 -5.13 -13.85
C GLY A 265 23.48 -4.00 -13.58
N ILE A 266 23.37 -3.58 -12.32
CA ILE A 266 22.45 -2.53 -11.88
C ILE A 266 23.10 -1.15 -12.03
N SER A 267 22.35 -0.20 -12.57
CA SER A 267 22.72 1.22 -12.58
C SER A 267 21.50 2.11 -12.40
N PHE A 268 21.70 3.38 -12.06
CA PHE A 268 20.64 4.39 -12.14
C PHE A 268 20.71 5.10 -13.48
N ASP A 269 19.56 5.30 -14.12
CA ASP A 269 19.44 6.00 -15.40
C ASP A 269 19.81 7.49 -15.31
N ARG A 270 19.76 8.06 -14.10
CA ARG A 270 20.03 9.45 -13.77
C ARG A 270 20.72 9.57 -12.41
N PRO A 271 21.53 10.62 -12.19
CA PRO A 271 22.15 10.88 -10.90
C PRO A 271 21.09 11.12 -9.82
N SER A 272 21.46 10.91 -8.55
CA SER A 272 20.59 11.26 -7.42
C SER A 272 20.33 12.77 -7.40
N PRO A 273 19.07 13.21 -7.30
CA PRO A 273 18.79 14.60 -7.00
C PRO A 273 19.25 14.96 -5.58
N THR A 274 19.47 16.25 -5.37
CA THR A 274 19.70 16.83 -4.04
C THR A 274 18.42 17.45 -3.53
N TYR A 275 18.11 17.22 -2.27
CA TYR A 275 16.92 17.76 -1.61
C TYR A 275 17.33 18.67 -0.46
N ASN A 276 16.49 19.67 -0.16
CA ASN A 276 16.70 20.51 1.01
C ASN A 276 16.17 19.77 2.24
N GLU A 277 17.05 19.54 3.23
CA GLU A 277 16.69 18.83 4.47
C GLU A 277 15.49 19.44 5.19
N LYS A 278 15.27 20.76 5.06
CA LYS A 278 14.14 21.47 5.69
C LYS A 278 12.78 21.10 5.13
N ASP A 279 12.74 20.49 3.95
CA ASP A 279 11.50 20.10 3.29
C ASP A 279 11.01 18.73 3.80
N PHE A 280 11.87 17.99 4.51
CA PHE A 280 11.49 16.71 5.10
C PHE A 280 10.79 16.89 6.45
N VAL A 281 9.72 16.13 6.63
CA VAL A 281 8.94 16.05 7.87
C VAL A 281 9.13 14.65 8.48
N PRO A 282 9.42 14.53 9.78
CA PRO A 282 9.52 13.24 10.46
C PRO A 282 8.15 12.59 10.63
N ILE A 283 8.09 11.28 10.44
CA ILE A 283 6.91 10.43 10.65
C ILE A 283 7.20 9.52 11.85
N GLU A 284 7.04 10.06 13.06
CA GLU A 284 7.15 9.29 14.30
C GLU A 284 5.84 8.52 14.56
N VAL A 285 5.95 7.23 14.86
CA VAL A 285 4.79 6.36 15.07
C VAL A 285 5.01 5.37 16.21
N LYS A 286 3.92 4.90 16.80
CA LYS A 286 3.95 3.83 17.82
C LYS A 286 4.03 2.45 17.17
N ALA A 287 4.52 1.48 17.93
CA ALA A 287 4.43 0.08 17.54
C ALA A 287 2.97 -0.28 17.18
N GLY A 288 2.78 -0.98 16.07
CA GLY A 288 1.48 -1.37 15.53
C GLY A 288 0.93 -0.41 14.48
N SER A 289 1.50 0.78 14.34
CA SER A 289 1.10 1.72 13.29
C SER A 289 1.59 1.27 11.91
N LEU A 290 0.74 1.48 10.91
CA LEU A 290 1.05 1.29 9.49
C LEU A 290 1.27 2.65 8.84
N VAL A 291 2.33 2.77 8.03
CA VAL A 291 2.58 3.93 7.17
C VAL A 291 2.44 3.47 5.72
N VAL A 292 1.45 4.00 5.02
CA VAL A 292 1.23 3.80 3.58
C VAL A 292 2.02 4.89 2.85
N ILE A 293 2.84 4.50 1.88
CA ILE A 293 3.81 5.36 1.20
C ILE A 293 3.56 5.25 -0.30
N HIS A 294 3.20 6.36 -0.94
CA HIS A 294 3.08 6.41 -2.39
C HIS A 294 4.44 6.16 -3.04
N GLY A 295 4.52 5.37 -4.12
CA GLY A 295 5.80 4.97 -4.71
C GLY A 295 6.66 6.10 -5.27
N ASP A 296 6.05 7.25 -5.61
CA ASP A 296 6.75 8.48 -5.98
C ASP A 296 7.01 9.45 -4.81
N LEU A 297 6.66 9.11 -3.57
CA LEU A 297 6.98 9.96 -2.42
C LEU A 297 8.48 9.91 -2.13
N ILE A 298 9.12 11.09 -2.09
CA ILE A 298 10.50 11.20 -1.65
C ILE A 298 10.57 10.99 -0.14
N HIS A 299 11.23 9.92 0.28
CA HIS A 299 11.37 9.58 1.68
C HIS A 299 12.77 9.00 2.01
N GLN A 300 13.12 9.05 3.30
CA GLN A 300 14.43 8.66 3.84
C GLN A 300 14.31 8.19 5.29
N SER A 301 15.40 7.68 5.88
CA SER A 301 15.51 7.50 7.33
C SER A 301 16.95 7.62 7.82
N PHE A 302 17.17 8.45 8.83
CA PHE A 302 18.51 8.64 9.41
C PHE A 302 19.03 7.41 10.17
N GLU A 303 20.34 7.37 10.42
CA GLU A 303 20.96 6.35 11.24
C GLU A 303 20.30 6.23 12.63
N ASN A 304 20.23 5.01 13.15
CA ASN A 304 19.76 4.78 14.52
C ASN A 304 20.90 5.07 15.51
N GLN A 305 20.83 6.23 16.17
CA GLN A 305 21.81 6.66 17.18
C GLN A 305 21.40 6.27 18.60
N SER A 306 20.26 5.61 18.77
CA SER A 306 19.72 5.23 20.06
C SER A 306 20.28 3.90 20.57
N SER A 307 19.97 3.58 21.83
CA SER A 307 20.28 2.29 22.44
C SER A 307 19.20 1.22 22.21
N LYS A 308 18.19 1.50 21.38
CA LYS A 308 17.07 0.60 21.07
C LYS A 308 17.01 0.36 19.58
N SER A 309 16.56 -0.81 19.16
CA SER A 309 16.28 -1.11 17.77
C SER A 309 15.05 -0.35 17.27
N ARG A 310 14.78 -0.44 15.97
CA ARG A 310 13.53 0.03 15.37
C ARG A 310 13.10 -1.00 14.33
N HIS A 311 12.52 -2.10 14.80
CA HIS A 311 12.07 -3.16 13.90
C HIS A 311 10.85 -2.71 13.11
N ALA A 312 10.82 -3.05 11.83
CA ALA A 312 9.70 -2.81 10.95
C ALA A 312 9.56 -3.91 9.92
N TYR A 313 8.33 -4.15 9.48
CA TYR A 313 8.02 -5.01 8.35
C TYR A 313 7.48 -4.18 7.20
N SER A 314 8.13 -4.22 6.04
CA SER A 314 7.72 -3.47 4.86
C SER A 314 7.29 -4.40 3.73
N LEU A 315 6.22 -4.03 3.05
CA LEU A 315 5.71 -4.67 1.84
C LEU A 315 5.70 -3.64 0.71
N HIS A 316 5.94 -4.09 -0.51
CA HIS A 316 5.68 -3.27 -1.70
C HIS A 316 4.63 -3.96 -2.55
N VAL A 317 3.59 -3.21 -2.88
CA VAL A 317 2.43 -3.69 -3.62
C VAL A 317 2.31 -2.93 -4.92
N VAL A 318 2.04 -3.65 -6.00
CA VAL A 318 1.74 -3.08 -7.32
C VAL A 318 0.37 -3.55 -7.81
N ASP A 319 -0.25 -2.76 -8.69
CA ASP A 319 -1.44 -3.24 -9.40
C ASP A 319 -0.98 -3.94 -10.67
N THR A 320 -1.64 -5.04 -11.00
CA THR A 320 -1.39 -5.74 -12.27
C THR A 320 -2.53 -5.49 -13.25
N ASP A 321 -3.68 -4.97 -12.82
CA ASP A 321 -4.76 -4.61 -13.73
C ASP A 321 -4.37 -3.40 -14.60
N GLY A 322 -4.31 -3.59 -15.92
CA GLY A 322 -3.92 -2.54 -16.87
C GLY A 322 -2.48 -2.02 -16.75
N CYS A 323 -1.65 -2.58 -15.86
CA CYS A 323 -0.32 -2.12 -15.55
C CYS A 323 0.73 -3.17 -15.91
N LYS A 324 1.89 -2.72 -16.41
CA LYS A 324 2.98 -3.62 -16.86
C LYS A 324 4.19 -3.50 -15.95
N TRP A 325 4.64 -4.62 -15.39
CA TRP A 325 5.93 -4.68 -14.67
C TRP A 325 7.09 -4.45 -15.64
N ALA A 326 8.03 -3.59 -15.25
CA ALA A 326 9.14 -3.25 -16.10
C ALA A 326 10.14 -4.43 -16.18
N PRO A 327 10.51 -4.90 -17.38
CA PRO A 327 11.40 -6.05 -17.55
C PRO A 327 12.85 -5.75 -17.13
N ASP A 328 13.16 -4.49 -16.88
CA ASP A 328 14.46 -3.96 -16.50
C ASP A 328 14.53 -3.60 -15.00
N ASN A 329 13.50 -3.93 -14.22
CA ASN A 329 13.60 -3.88 -12.76
C ASN A 329 14.65 -4.88 -12.26
N TRP A 330 15.30 -4.59 -11.14
CA TRP A 330 16.28 -5.51 -10.56
C TRP A 330 15.62 -6.82 -10.10
N LEU A 331 14.41 -6.69 -9.54
CA LEU A 331 13.55 -7.77 -9.11
C LEU A 331 12.81 -8.29 -10.34
N LEU A 332 13.40 -9.33 -10.91
CA LEU A 332 12.80 -10.08 -12.01
C LEU A 332 11.96 -11.17 -11.38
N ASP A 333 10.68 -10.90 -11.28
CA ASP A 333 9.72 -11.90 -10.88
C ASP A 333 9.34 -12.75 -12.11
N ASN A 334 9.23 -14.06 -11.94
CA ASN A 334 8.51 -14.91 -12.88
C ASN A 334 7.01 -14.63 -12.73
N LEU A 335 6.56 -13.42 -13.07
CA LEU A 335 5.17 -12.99 -13.07
C LEU A 335 4.25 -13.89 -13.92
N THR A 336 4.83 -14.76 -14.75
CA THR A 336 4.16 -15.89 -15.41
C THR A 336 3.51 -16.88 -14.43
N LEU A 337 3.85 -16.87 -13.14
CA LEU A 337 3.25 -17.75 -12.12
C LEU A 337 2.23 -17.05 -11.21
N ILE A 338 2.25 -15.71 -11.11
CA ILE A 338 1.36 -14.97 -10.20
C ILE A 338 -0.06 -14.83 -10.77
N GLU A 339 -0.24 -14.89 -12.09
CA GLU A 339 -1.58 -14.87 -12.70
C GLU A 339 -2.50 -15.99 -12.16
N ASP A 340 -1.93 -17.12 -11.73
CA ASP A 340 -2.69 -18.29 -11.27
C ASP A 340 -2.88 -18.39 -9.74
N TYR A 341 -1.98 -17.84 -8.92
CA TYR A 341 -1.99 -18.12 -7.47
C TYR A 341 -2.80 -17.12 -6.62
N LEU A 342 -2.62 -15.81 -6.82
CA LEU A 342 -3.29 -14.81 -5.98
C LEU A 342 -4.78 -14.67 -6.33
N TYR A 343 -5.12 -14.88 -7.61
CA TYR A 343 -6.50 -14.84 -8.09
C TYR A 343 -7.33 -15.99 -7.48
N VAL A 344 -6.74 -17.18 -7.31
CA VAL A 344 -7.43 -18.35 -6.77
C VAL A 344 -7.70 -18.25 -5.27
N GLU A 345 -6.79 -17.68 -4.46
CA GLU A 345 -7.01 -17.54 -3.02
C GLU A 345 -8.04 -16.43 -2.70
N ILE A 346 -7.98 -15.27 -3.37
CA ILE A 346 -8.92 -14.17 -3.14
C ILE A 346 -10.34 -14.54 -3.64
N TYR A 347 -10.47 -15.16 -4.82
CA TYR A 347 -11.79 -15.62 -5.30
C TYR A 347 -12.29 -16.87 -4.58
N GLY A 348 -11.40 -17.76 -4.11
CA GLY A 348 -11.77 -18.90 -3.28
C GLY A 348 -12.48 -18.45 -2.01
N PHE A 349 -11.99 -17.39 -1.38
CA PHE A 349 -12.56 -16.81 -0.16
C PHE A 349 -13.92 -16.15 -0.40
N VAL A 350 -14.07 -15.35 -1.48
CA VAL A 350 -15.36 -14.74 -1.86
C VAL A 350 -16.38 -15.79 -2.30
N SER A 351 -15.94 -16.85 -2.98
CA SER A 351 -16.80 -17.98 -3.37
C SER A 351 -17.28 -18.79 -2.16
N ASP A 352 -16.41 -19.00 -1.16
CA ASP A 352 -16.77 -19.67 0.10
C ASP A 352 -17.77 -18.84 0.93
N MET A 353 -17.63 -17.51 0.93
CA MET A 353 -18.59 -16.62 1.59
C MET A 353 -19.97 -16.61 0.89
N LEU A 354 -20.01 -16.71 -0.44
CA LEU A 354 -21.24 -16.82 -1.22
C LEU A 354 -21.83 -18.24 -1.23
N SER A 355 -21.06 -19.26 -0.83
CA SER A 355 -21.50 -20.67 -0.82
C SER A 355 -22.02 -21.16 0.54
N LEU A 356 -22.00 -20.32 1.59
CA LEU A 356 -22.52 -20.60 2.93
C LEU A 356 -24.04 -20.92 3.00
N ASN A 357 -24.76 -20.91 1.87
CA ASN A 357 -26.17 -21.30 1.79
C ASN A 357 -26.46 -22.60 1.01
N ARG A 358 -25.49 -23.50 0.78
CA ARG A 358 -25.79 -24.84 0.23
C ARG A 358 -25.04 -25.99 0.91
N PRO A 359 -25.70 -27.15 1.15
CA PRO A 359 -25.11 -28.27 1.87
C PRO A 359 -23.99 -28.96 1.07
N LYS A 360 -22.89 -29.25 1.76
CA LYS A 360 -21.67 -29.91 1.28
C LYS A 360 -21.95 -31.27 0.61
N LYS A 361 -21.40 -31.47 -0.59
CA LYS A 361 -21.04 -32.81 -1.11
C LYS A 361 -19.58 -32.80 -1.59
N ARG A 362 -18.78 -33.72 -1.03
CA ARG A 362 -17.44 -34.08 -1.52
C ARG A 362 -17.54 -34.75 -2.90
N LYS A 363 -16.70 -34.35 -3.86
CA LYS A 363 -15.64 -35.19 -4.49
C LYS A 363 -15.04 -34.56 -5.76
N SER A 364 -13.74 -34.90 -5.93
CA SER A 364 -12.93 -35.09 -7.15
C SER A 364 -12.52 -33.89 -8.01
N ILE A 365 -11.22 -33.64 -7.95
CA ILE A 365 -10.34 -33.01 -8.95
C ILE A 365 -10.56 -33.64 -10.33
N TRP A 366 -10.88 -32.82 -11.34
CA TRP A 366 -10.54 -33.01 -12.76
C TRP A 366 -10.52 -31.64 -13.46
N CYS A 367 -9.41 -31.33 -14.14
CA CYS A 367 -9.18 -30.12 -14.90
C CYS A 367 -10.00 -30.07 -16.21
N CYS A 368 -10.63 -28.93 -16.50
CA CYS A 368 -11.01 -28.46 -17.85
C CYS A 368 -11.34 -26.96 -17.78
N PRO A 369 -10.98 -26.13 -18.79
CA PRO A 369 -11.24 -24.69 -18.79
C PRO A 369 -12.72 -24.40 -19.08
N PRO A 370 -13.32 -23.31 -18.52
CA PRO A 370 -14.73 -23.00 -18.76
C PRO A 370 -14.94 -22.26 -20.09
N PRO A 371 -16.09 -22.46 -20.77
CA PRO A 371 -16.46 -21.76 -21.99
C PRO A 371 -17.04 -20.36 -21.69
N VAL A 372 -16.82 -19.45 -22.65
CA VAL A 372 -17.39 -18.09 -22.70
C VAL A 372 -18.91 -18.15 -22.81
N PHE A 373 -19.64 -17.55 -21.86
CA PHE A 373 -21.09 -17.33 -21.96
C PHE A 373 -21.39 -15.87 -22.32
N LEU A 374 -21.84 -15.66 -23.57
CA LEU A 374 -22.50 -14.45 -24.04
C LEU A 374 -24.00 -14.53 -23.65
N PHE A 375 -24.48 -13.60 -22.83
CA PHE A 375 -25.92 -13.41 -22.63
C PHE A 375 -26.47 -12.40 -23.64
N SER A 376 -27.32 -12.90 -24.54
CA SER A 376 -28.27 -12.14 -25.35
C SER A 376 -29.54 -11.91 -24.53
N LEU A 377 -29.96 -10.66 -24.36
CA LEU A 377 -31.23 -10.28 -23.74
C LEU A 377 -32.25 -9.92 -24.83
N SER A 378 -33.23 -10.80 -25.05
CA SER A 378 -34.42 -10.53 -25.87
C SER A 378 -35.59 -10.04 -25.01
N LEU A 379 -36.33 -9.10 -25.59
CA LEU A 379 -37.43 -8.28 -25.06
C LEU A 379 -38.70 -9.04 -24.54
N GLN A 380 -39.14 -8.66 -23.33
CA GLN A 380 -40.51 -8.28 -22.87
C GLN A 380 -41.72 -9.27 -22.92
N PRO A 381 -42.90 -9.02 -22.25
CA PRO A 381 -43.40 -7.88 -21.41
C PRO A 381 -44.17 -8.33 -20.11
N PRO A 382 -45.11 -7.56 -19.52
CA PRO A 382 -45.02 -6.36 -18.65
C PRO A 382 -45.53 -6.69 -17.20
N TRP A 383 -45.86 -5.69 -16.37
CA TRP A 383 -46.39 -5.77 -14.98
C TRP A 383 -45.36 -5.75 -13.83
N LEU A 384 -44.76 -4.58 -13.58
CA LEU A 384 -44.78 -3.92 -12.26
C LEU A 384 -44.11 -2.55 -12.39
N SER A 385 -44.98 -1.56 -12.57
CA SER A 385 -44.73 -0.14 -12.45
C SER A 385 -44.44 0.25 -11.00
N GLY A 386 -43.43 1.07 -10.77
CA GLY A 386 -43.38 1.95 -9.60
C GLY A 386 -41.97 2.21 -9.09
N TRP A 387 -41.54 3.47 -9.19
CA TRP A 387 -40.46 4.13 -8.42
C TRP A 387 -39.04 4.00 -8.96
N LEU A 388 -38.66 4.89 -9.88
CA LEU A 388 -37.36 5.58 -9.90
C LEU A 388 -37.35 6.63 -11.04
N ALA A 389 -37.65 7.88 -10.70
CA ALA A 389 -37.33 9.04 -11.53
C ALA A 389 -37.31 10.30 -10.64
N LEU A 390 -36.13 10.83 -10.34
CA LEU A 390 -35.80 12.24 -10.09
C LEU A 390 -34.33 12.31 -9.60
N PHE A 391 -33.33 13.00 -10.17
CA PHE A 391 -33.16 13.81 -11.37
C PHE A 391 -31.63 13.94 -11.61
N CYS A 392 -31.19 13.92 -12.87
CA CYS A 392 -29.87 14.38 -13.34
C CYS A 392 -30.10 15.27 -14.56
N VAL A 393 -29.79 16.57 -14.49
CA VAL A 393 -29.49 17.50 -15.60
C VAL A 393 -28.81 18.73 -14.94
N PHE A 394 -27.67 19.31 -15.37
CA PHE A 394 -27.25 19.72 -16.72
C PHE A 394 -25.71 19.80 -16.91
N TRP A 395 -25.37 19.75 -18.18
CA TRP A 395 -24.09 19.78 -18.89
C TRP A 395 -23.75 21.18 -19.45
N ASN A 396 -22.46 21.47 -19.67
CA ASN A 396 -21.90 22.26 -20.80
C ASN A 396 -20.36 22.25 -20.72
N GLY A 397 -19.55 21.99 -21.75
CA GLY A 397 -19.77 21.62 -23.15
C GLY A 397 -18.47 21.83 -23.95
N SER A 398 -18.22 21.02 -24.98
CA SER A 398 -17.53 21.42 -26.22
C SER A 398 -17.48 20.26 -27.23
N GLU A 399 -18.20 20.48 -28.33
CA GLU A 399 -17.95 20.09 -29.73
C GLU A 399 -17.95 18.62 -30.20
N PHE A 400 -18.96 18.33 -31.03
CA PHE A 400 -19.05 17.24 -31.99
C PHE A 400 -18.30 17.59 -33.28
N SER A 401 -17.62 16.60 -33.89
CA SER A 401 -17.54 16.53 -35.36
C SER A 401 -17.88 15.11 -35.80
N THR A 402 -18.98 14.98 -36.53
CA THR A 402 -19.43 13.77 -37.20
C THR A 402 -18.71 13.62 -38.54
N SER A 403 -18.09 12.47 -38.79
CA SER A 403 -17.83 12.01 -40.15
C SER A 403 -18.18 10.53 -40.29
N SER A 404 -19.28 10.32 -41.01
CA SER A 404 -19.76 9.14 -41.73
C SER A 404 -18.68 8.20 -42.25
N PHE A 405 -18.91 6.87 -42.23
CA PHE A 405 -18.71 5.89 -43.33
C PHE A 405 -18.94 4.43 -42.82
N PRO A 406 -19.20 3.43 -43.69
CA PRO A 406 -20.48 2.73 -43.73
C PRO A 406 -20.48 1.30 -43.16
N VAL A 407 -21.71 0.83 -42.96
CA VAL A 407 -22.13 -0.55 -42.71
C VAL A 407 -21.61 -1.48 -43.81
N TYR A 408 -20.90 -2.55 -43.42
CA TYR A 408 -20.76 -3.75 -44.23
C TYR A 408 -21.58 -4.88 -43.60
N ASP A 409 -22.60 -5.28 -44.35
CA ASP A 409 -23.40 -6.49 -44.14
C ASP A 409 -22.62 -7.67 -44.72
N CYS A 410 -22.36 -8.71 -43.93
CA CYS A 410 -21.88 -9.99 -44.44
C CYS A 410 -22.62 -11.12 -43.72
N LYS A 411 -23.74 -11.52 -44.33
CA LYS A 411 -24.34 -12.84 -44.18
C LYS A 411 -23.39 -13.91 -44.70
N SER A 412 -23.03 -14.86 -43.85
CA SER A 412 -23.32 -16.31 -44.01
C SER A 412 -22.58 -17.10 -42.94
#